data_AF-A0A7C3DW55-F1
#
_entry.id   AF-A0A7C3DW55-F1
#
_cell.length_a   1.000
_cell.length_b   1.000
_cell.length_c   1.000
_cell.angle_alpha   90.00
_cell.angle_beta   90.00
_cell.angle_gamma   90.00
#
_symmetry.space_group_name_H-M   'P 1'
#
loop_
_entity.id
_entity.type
_entity.pdbx_description
1 polymer ?
#
loop_
_entity_poly.entity_id
_entity_poly.type
_entity_poly.pdbx_seq_one_letter_code
_entity_poly.pdbx_strand_id
1 'polypeptide(L)'
;MKKIRQHPILDVPVKETKTILFNGQPVEAEKGFTIATALHRAGYTIHSHSHDNRPRSLECGIGKCGACEMLVDGTIRRICITKVDDVKEVMEIPADYRPQITGLKTKEAVKIYQSDVVIIGAGPAGLAAREILLQHNVSVIVVDNNEQIGGQFLMQTHQFFFFEKEKKYGGLRGFEIARTLAGDNPNGIFLNSTVWDIFEGKRVAVKNIRTEEIYFIDAQYIIIATGAVPFIPPFENDDVPGVYTAAVVQKMMNTEFTLLGKRVLTVGAGNIGYLTSYQLMQAGAHVKAIVEAMDREGGFPVQANRVRRLGIPVMTSHILVKAIPNEDFTGIVGAVVAESKDFKPVPGTEKIIDGIDIINICTGLVPDDQLLIKGNEVFGRNCFGVG
;
A
#
# COMPACT_ATOMS: atom_id res chain seq x y z
N MET A 1 -7.99 -12.21 13.56
CA MET A 1 -7.56 -10.79 13.51
C MET A 1 -8.62 -9.91 14.14
N LYS A 2 -8.32 -8.66 14.55
CA LYS A 2 -9.26 -7.86 15.37
C LYS A 2 -9.59 -6.51 14.74
N LYS A 3 -10.88 -6.22 14.61
CA LYS A 3 -11.40 -4.88 14.31
C LYS A 3 -10.96 -3.89 15.40
N ILE A 4 -10.38 -2.77 14.99
CA ILE A 4 -10.10 -1.62 15.84
C ILE A 4 -11.43 -0.93 16.12
N ARG A 5 -11.82 -0.84 17.40
CA ARG A 5 -13.09 -0.21 17.83
C ARG A 5 -12.89 1.20 18.38
N GLN A 6 -11.68 1.52 18.81
CA GLN A 6 -11.29 2.80 19.36
C GLN A 6 -9.85 3.06 18.92
N HIS A 7 -9.54 4.31 18.59
CA HIS A 7 -8.20 4.73 18.20
C HIS A 7 -7.93 6.13 18.79
N PRO A 8 -6.74 6.40 19.36
CA PRO A 8 -6.46 7.66 20.05
C PRO A 8 -6.37 8.88 19.13
N ILE A 9 -6.29 8.67 17.81
CA ILE A 9 -6.11 9.73 16.79
C ILE A 9 -7.20 9.74 15.73
N LEU A 10 -7.76 8.57 15.41
CA LEU A 10 -8.60 8.40 14.22
C LEU A 10 -10.02 8.15 14.69
N ASP A 11 -10.98 8.79 14.02
CA ASP A 11 -12.39 8.49 14.21
C ASP A 11 -12.68 7.14 13.55
N VAL A 12 -13.04 6.14 14.37
CA VAL A 12 -13.39 4.80 13.88
C VAL A 12 -14.83 4.84 13.38
N PRO A 13 -15.09 4.68 12.06
CA PRO A 13 -16.43 4.82 11.53
C PRO A 13 -17.30 3.62 11.91
N VAL A 14 -18.56 3.88 12.22
CA VAL A 14 -19.60 2.85 12.24
C VAL A 14 -20.11 2.70 10.81
N LYS A 15 -20.03 1.48 10.27
CA LYS A 15 -20.42 1.15 8.90
C LYS A 15 -21.61 0.22 8.91
N GLU A 16 -22.44 0.31 7.87
CA GLU A 16 -23.50 -0.65 7.62
C GLU A 16 -22.88 -2.03 7.33
N THR A 17 -23.40 -3.06 7.99
CA THR A 17 -22.97 -4.45 7.77
C THR A 17 -23.75 -5.07 6.61
N LYS A 18 -23.11 -5.97 5.90
CA LYS A 18 -23.72 -6.83 4.88
C LYS A 18 -23.06 -8.21 4.91
N THR A 19 -23.70 -9.18 4.28
CA THR A 19 -23.12 -10.51 4.08
C THR A 19 -22.66 -10.65 2.63
N ILE A 20 -21.46 -11.17 2.45
CA ILE A 20 -20.96 -11.69 1.17
C ILE A 20 -20.68 -13.18 1.31
N LEU A 21 -20.56 -13.89 0.20
CA LEU A 21 -20.11 -15.29 0.20
C LEU A 21 -18.60 -15.35 -0.06
N PHE A 22 -17.89 -16.15 0.72
CA PHE A 22 -16.51 -16.54 0.48
C PHE A 22 -16.42 -18.06 0.34
N ASN A 23 -16.06 -18.56 -0.84
CA ASN A 23 -16.09 -20.01 -1.14
C ASN A 23 -17.43 -20.67 -0.72
N GLY A 24 -18.54 -19.97 -0.99
CA GLY A 24 -19.90 -20.39 -0.61
C GLY A 24 -20.27 -20.19 0.87
N GLN A 25 -19.35 -19.78 1.73
CA GLN A 25 -19.61 -19.53 3.15
C GLN A 25 -19.97 -18.07 3.43
N PRO A 26 -20.96 -17.77 4.28
CA PRO A 26 -21.31 -16.39 4.62
C PRO A 26 -20.19 -15.70 5.42
N VAL A 27 -19.82 -14.49 5.00
CA VAL A 27 -18.85 -13.62 5.66
C VAL A 27 -19.49 -12.27 5.94
N GLU A 28 -19.46 -11.84 7.19
CA GLU A 28 -19.86 -10.48 7.58
C GLU A 28 -18.83 -9.47 7.05
N ALA A 29 -19.33 -8.46 6.36
CA ALA A 29 -18.56 -7.39 5.77
C ALA A 29 -19.18 -6.04 6.12
N GLU A 30 -18.40 -4.96 5.99
CA GLU A 30 -18.82 -3.60 6.31
C GLU A 30 -18.62 -2.70 5.10
N LYS A 31 -19.68 -2.00 4.68
CA LYS A 31 -19.64 -1.12 3.50
C LYS A 31 -18.55 -0.05 3.63
N GLY A 32 -17.87 0.24 2.53
CA GLY A 32 -16.73 1.14 2.47
C GLY A 32 -15.39 0.53 2.87
N PHE A 33 -15.35 -0.71 3.37
CA PHE A 33 -14.11 -1.48 3.55
C PHE A 33 -13.88 -2.47 2.42
N THR A 34 -12.63 -2.92 2.30
CA THR A 34 -12.20 -3.83 1.24
C THR A 34 -12.61 -5.28 1.53
N ILE A 35 -12.63 -6.11 0.49
CA ILE A 35 -12.83 -7.55 0.62
C ILE A 35 -11.76 -8.15 1.54
N ALA A 36 -10.50 -7.73 1.38
CA ALA A 36 -9.42 -8.16 2.26
C ALA A 36 -9.75 -7.92 3.74
N THR A 37 -10.31 -6.77 4.09
CA THR A 37 -10.76 -6.46 5.46
C THR A 37 -11.81 -7.44 5.97
N ALA A 38 -12.82 -7.77 5.16
CA ALA A 38 -13.85 -8.73 5.53
C ALA A 38 -13.25 -10.14 5.77
N LEU A 39 -12.43 -10.63 4.82
CA LEU A 39 -11.81 -11.95 4.91
C LEU A 39 -10.88 -12.08 6.11
N HIS A 40 -9.97 -11.12 6.31
CA HIS A 40 -9.05 -11.12 7.44
C HIS A 40 -9.78 -11.06 8.80
N ARG A 41 -10.85 -10.26 8.92
CA ARG A 41 -11.67 -10.21 10.15
C ARG A 41 -12.42 -11.50 10.42
N ALA A 42 -12.83 -12.21 9.38
CA ALA A 42 -13.44 -13.54 9.48
C ALA A 42 -12.42 -14.67 9.71
N GLY A 43 -11.12 -14.38 9.67
CA GLY A 43 -10.05 -15.36 9.91
C GLY A 43 -9.49 -16.01 8.65
N TYR A 44 -9.96 -15.61 7.46
CA TYR A 44 -9.41 -16.06 6.19
C TYR A 44 -8.18 -15.22 5.84
N THR A 45 -7.01 -15.76 6.14
CA THR A 45 -5.72 -15.10 5.91
C THR A 45 -5.04 -15.53 4.61
N ILE A 46 -5.49 -16.63 4.02
CA ILE A 46 -4.98 -17.19 2.78
C ILE A 46 -5.87 -16.72 1.63
N HIS A 47 -5.26 -16.14 0.60
CA HIS A 47 -5.97 -15.57 -0.56
C HIS A 47 -5.58 -16.23 -1.88
N SER A 48 -4.40 -16.86 -1.92
CA SER A 48 -3.92 -17.60 -3.07
C SER A 48 -2.90 -18.65 -2.62
N HIS A 49 -2.49 -19.50 -3.57
CA HIS A 49 -1.47 -20.52 -3.37
C HIS A 49 -0.41 -20.41 -4.46
N SER A 50 0.85 -20.70 -4.13
CA SER A 50 1.93 -20.79 -5.12
C SER A 50 1.75 -22.04 -6.02
N HIS A 51 2.61 -22.19 -7.04
CA HIS A 51 2.67 -23.41 -7.85
C HIS A 51 2.94 -24.67 -7.02
N ASP A 52 3.71 -24.55 -5.93
CA ASP A 52 3.99 -25.63 -4.97
C ASP A 52 2.94 -25.71 -3.84
N ASN A 53 1.79 -25.09 -4.04
CA ASN A 53 0.68 -25.03 -3.10
C ASN A 53 1.02 -24.40 -1.73
N ARG A 54 2.00 -23.50 -1.68
CA ARG A 54 2.29 -22.73 -0.46
C ARG A 54 1.26 -21.62 -0.29
N PRO A 55 0.70 -21.41 0.91
CA PRO A 55 -0.28 -20.36 1.13
C PRO A 55 0.34 -18.98 0.94
N ARG A 56 -0.47 -18.04 0.47
CA ARG A 56 -0.11 -16.63 0.23
C ARG A 56 -1.17 -15.71 0.83
N SER A 57 -0.72 -14.55 1.30
CA SER A 57 -1.58 -13.50 1.83
C SER A 57 -1.32 -12.15 1.15
N LEU A 58 -1.76 -11.05 1.77
CA LEU A 58 -1.49 -9.70 1.31
C LEU A 58 0.02 -9.42 1.29
N GLU A 59 0.51 -8.86 0.20
CA GLU A 59 1.93 -8.51 0.05
C GLU A 59 2.11 -6.99 -0.09
N CYS A 60 1.61 -6.38 -1.17
CA CYS A 60 1.75 -4.92 -1.37
C CYS A 60 0.69 -4.10 -0.63
N GLY A 61 -0.54 -4.61 -0.49
CA GLY A 61 -1.68 -3.90 0.11
C GLY A 61 -2.23 -2.72 -0.72
N ILE A 62 -1.55 -2.30 -1.78
CA ILE A 62 -1.86 -1.07 -2.53
C ILE A 62 -2.31 -1.35 -3.98
N GLY A 63 -2.70 -2.59 -4.28
CA GLY A 63 -3.23 -2.98 -5.59
C GLY A 63 -2.18 -3.02 -6.71
N LYS A 64 -0.90 -3.24 -6.39
CA LYS A 64 0.22 -3.31 -7.35
C LYS A 64 0.66 -4.74 -7.69
N CYS A 65 0.71 -5.63 -6.70
CA CYS A 65 1.08 -7.05 -6.88
C CYS A 65 -0.15 -7.94 -7.20
N GLY A 66 0.10 -9.22 -7.52
CA GLY A 66 -0.93 -10.24 -7.79
C GLY A 66 -1.31 -11.15 -6.61
N ALA A 67 -0.61 -11.09 -5.47
CA ALA A 67 -0.78 -12.04 -4.35
C ALA A 67 -2.22 -12.14 -3.76
N CYS A 68 -3.06 -11.15 -3.99
CA CYS A 68 -4.44 -11.06 -3.48
C CYS A 68 -5.50 -11.09 -4.59
N GLU A 69 -5.17 -11.67 -5.75
CA GLU A 69 -6.12 -11.85 -6.84
C GLU A 69 -7.07 -13.01 -6.53
N MET A 70 -8.37 -12.71 -6.61
CA MET A 70 -9.45 -13.65 -6.36
C MET A 70 -10.56 -13.44 -7.40
N LEU A 71 -11.43 -14.43 -7.57
CA LEU A 71 -12.67 -14.24 -8.33
C LEU A 71 -13.66 -13.46 -7.48
N VAL A 72 -14.03 -12.27 -7.94
CA VAL A 72 -15.03 -11.41 -7.32
C VAL A 72 -16.17 -11.27 -8.31
N ASP A 73 -17.33 -11.86 -7.98
CA ASP A 73 -18.48 -11.98 -8.88
C ASP A 73 -18.09 -12.50 -10.27
N GLY A 74 -17.25 -13.54 -10.31
CA GLY A 74 -16.78 -14.20 -11.54
C GLY A 74 -15.64 -13.50 -12.28
N THR A 75 -15.19 -12.32 -11.82
CA THR A 75 -14.10 -11.56 -12.45
C THR A 75 -12.86 -11.54 -11.53
N ILE A 76 -11.67 -11.74 -12.10
CA ILE A 76 -10.42 -11.60 -11.33
C ILE A 76 -10.28 -10.15 -10.86
N ARG A 77 -10.21 -9.94 -9.55
CA ARG A 77 -9.98 -8.63 -8.93
C ARG A 77 -9.04 -8.75 -7.75
N ARG A 78 -8.36 -7.64 -7.43
CA ARG A 78 -7.47 -7.53 -6.26
C ARG A 78 -8.28 -7.19 -5.02
N ILE A 79 -8.44 -8.14 -4.11
CA ILE A 79 -9.29 -7.97 -2.92
C ILE A 79 -8.81 -6.86 -1.98
N CYS A 80 -7.53 -6.48 -2.05
CA CYS A 80 -6.95 -5.45 -1.20
C CYS A 80 -7.45 -4.04 -1.55
N ILE A 81 -7.99 -3.80 -2.74
CA ILE A 81 -8.50 -2.48 -3.16
C ILE A 81 -9.98 -2.51 -3.55
N THR A 82 -10.57 -3.69 -3.79
CA THR A 82 -11.99 -3.82 -4.10
C THR A 82 -12.83 -3.70 -2.83
N LYS A 83 -13.78 -2.75 -2.83
CA LYS A 83 -14.74 -2.55 -1.73
C LYS A 83 -15.85 -3.60 -1.77
N VAL A 84 -16.40 -3.94 -0.60
CA VAL A 84 -17.44 -4.96 -0.46
C VAL A 84 -18.84 -4.48 -0.87
N ASP A 85 -19.02 -3.17 -1.08
CA ASP A 85 -20.30 -2.49 -1.25
C ASP A 85 -21.23 -3.18 -2.25
N ASP A 86 -20.72 -3.46 -3.45
CA ASP A 86 -21.47 -4.07 -4.56
C ASP A 86 -21.16 -5.55 -4.78
N VAL A 87 -20.33 -6.15 -3.92
CA VAL A 87 -19.87 -7.54 -4.05
C VAL A 87 -20.90 -8.51 -3.49
N LYS A 88 -21.12 -9.64 -4.18
CA LYS A 88 -21.97 -10.74 -3.69
C LYS A 88 -21.14 -11.94 -3.28
N GLU A 89 -20.17 -12.32 -4.12
CA GLU A 89 -19.37 -13.53 -3.93
C GLU A 89 -17.89 -13.29 -4.23
N VAL A 90 -17.06 -13.94 -3.42
CA VAL A 90 -15.61 -13.99 -3.54
C VAL A 90 -15.18 -15.45 -3.48
N MET A 91 -14.31 -15.87 -4.38
CA MET A 91 -13.75 -17.22 -4.40
C MET A 91 -12.27 -17.19 -4.71
N GLU A 92 -11.53 -18.15 -4.15
CA GLU A 92 -10.19 -18.44 -4.66
C GLU A 92 -10.26 -18.80 -6.14
N ILE A 93 -9.23 -18.43 -6.90
CA ILE A 93 -9.16 -18.75 -8.33
C ILE A 93 -8.85 -20.24 -8.46
N PRO A 94 -9.73 -21.07 -9.04
CA PRO A 94 -9.44 -22.48 -9.26
C PRO A 94 -8.22 -22.68 -10.16
N ALA A 95 -7.44 -23.74 -9.93
CA ALA A 95 -6.23 -24.02 -10.72
C ALA A 95 -6.52 -24.25 -12.22
N ASP A 96 -7.72 -24.73 -12.54
CA ASP A 96 -8.22 -24.95 -13.90
C ASP A 96 -9.06 -23.79 -14.43
N TYR A 97 -9.10 -22.65 -13.73
CA TYR A 97 -9.88 -21.49 -14.13
C TYR A 97 -9.48 -21.02 -15.52
N ARG A 98 -10.49 -20.85 -16.37
CA ARG A 98 -10.34 -20.20 -17.68
C ARG A 98 -11.27 -19.00 -17.73
N PRO A 99 -10.77 -17.82 -18.10
CA PRO A 99 -11.63 -16.66 -18.28
C PRO A 99 -12.64 -16.96 -19.38
N GLN A 100 -13.90 -16.60 -19.14
CA GLN A 100 -14.93 -16.74 -20.16
C GLN A 100 -14.73 -15.66 -21.23
N ILE A 101 -14.90 -16.05 -22.49
CA ILE A 101 -14.92 -15.09 -23.60
C ILE A 101 -16.20 -14.27 -23.45
N THR A 102 -16.05 -13.00 -23.12
CA THR A 102 -17.14 -12.04 -23.19
C THR A 102 -17.18 -11.42 -24.59
N GLY A 103 -18.38 -11.07 -25.07
CA GLY A 103 -18.53 -10.42 -26.37
C GLY A 103 -17.77 -9.09 -26.42
N LEU A 104 -17.11 -8.81 -27.54
CA LEU A 104 -16.46 -7.52 -27.77
C LEU A 104 -17.52 -6.41 -27.70
N LYS A 105 -17.39 -5.48 -26.75
CA LYS A 105 -18.14 -4.22 -26.80
C LYS A 105 -17.58 -3.39 -27.96
N THR A 106 -18.29 -3.34 -29.07
CA THR A 106 -17.88 -2.56 -30.25
C THR A 106 -18.39 -1.12 -30.21
N LYS A 107 -17.49 -0.18 -30.59
CA LYS A 107 -17.73 1.19 -31.09
C LYS A 107 -18.46 2.14 -30.14
N GLU A 108 -17.83 2.49 -29.01
CA GLU A 108 -18.12 3.75 -28.34
C GLU A 108 -17.12 4.82 -28.78
N ALA A 109 -17.58 6.07 -28.90
CA ALA A 109 -16.69 7.19 -29.16
C ALA A 109 -15.71 7.32 -28.00
N VAL A 110 -14.41 7.30 -28.28
CA VAL A 110 -13.38 7.40 -27.24
C VAL A 110 -13.14 8.86 -26.91
N LYS A 111 -13.26 9.22 -25.63
CA LYS A 111 -12.97 10.58 -25.16
C LYS A 111 -11.46 10.84 -25.22
N ILE A 112 -11.12 12.03 -25.68
CA ILE A 112 -9.73 12.53 -25.68
C ILE A 112 -9.74 13.88 -24.97
N TYR A 113 -9.06 13.94 -23.83
CA TYR A 113 -8.82 15.17 -23.08
C TYR A 113 -7.53 15.84 -23.57
N GLN A 114 -7.44 17.15 -23.39
CA GLN A 114 -6.28 17.95 -23.77
C GLN A 114 -5.80 18.75 -22.56
N SER A 115 -4.49 18.79 -22.34
CA SER A 115 -3.86 19.62 -21.30
C SER A 115 -2.44 19.99 -21.72
N ASP A 116 -1.85 21.01 -21.10
CA ASP A 116 -0.43 21.30 -21.34
C ASP A 116 0.44 20.25 -20.65
N VAL A 117 0.05 19.87 -19.43
CA VAL A 117 0.75 18.91 -18.57
C VAL A 117 -0.20 17.84 -18.07
N VAL A 118 0.21 16.59 -18.19
CA VAL A 118 -0.43 15.46 -17.49
C VAL A 118 0.47 14.97 -16.35
N ILE A 119 -0.09 14.84 -15.15
CA ILE A 119 0.60 14.31 -13.97
C ILE A 119 0.01 12.94 -13.65
N ILE A 120 0.88 11.95 -13.50
CA ILE A 120 0.48 10.58 -13.14
C ILE A 120 0.78 10.37 -11.66
N GLY A 121 -0.27 10.42 -10.84
CA GLY A 121 -0.22 10.27 -9.39
C GLY A 121 -0.73 11.52 -8.66
N ALA A 122 -1.77 11.36 -7.85
CA ALA A 122 -2.33 12.37 -6.94
C ALA A 122 -1.82 12.17 -5.51
N GLY A 123 -0.60 11.64 -5.35
CA GLY A 123 0.15 11.67 -4.10
C GLY A 123 0.68 13.08 -3.78
N PRO A 124 1.39 13.26 -2.65
CA PRO A 124 1.90 14.56 -2.23
C PRO A 124 2.79 15.24 -3.29
N ALA A 125 3.67 14.49 -3.96
CA ALA A 125 4.55 15.02 -4.99
C ALA A 125 3.77 15.54 -6.21
N GLY A 126 2.79 14.76 -6.71
CA GLY A 126 1.98 15.15 -7.86
C GLY A 126 1.02 16.31 -7.55
N LEU A 127 0.43 16.33 -6.35
CA LEU A 127 -0.42 17.44 -5.93
C LEU A 127 0.38 18.73 -5.71
N ALA A 128 1.60 18.65 -5.15
CA ALA A 128 2.49 19.80 -5.03
C ALA A 128 2.92 20.33 -6.41
N ALA A 129 3.25 19.44 -7.36
CA ALA A 129 3.55 19.84 -8.73
C ALA A 129 2.36 20.55 -9.40
N ARG A 130 1.14 20.01 -9.22
CA ARG A 130 -0.11 20.64 -9.70
C ARG A 130 -0.29 22.04 -9.09
N GLU A 131 -0.12 22.19 -7.78
CA GLU A 131 -0.27 23.48 -7.10
C GLU A 131 0.61 24.56 -7.74
N ILE A 132 1.88 24.26 -7.97
CA ILE A 132 2.84 25.20 -8.60
C ILE A 132 2.46 25.51 -10.06
N LEU A 133 2.05 24.51 -10.84
CA LEU A 133 1.65 24.70 -12.23
C LEU A 133 0.39 25.58 -12.36
N LEU A 134 -0.59 25.38 -11.46
CA LEU A 134 -1.81 26.19 -11.42
C LEU A 134 -1.50 27.65 -11.06
N GLN A 135 -0.54 27.92 -10.17
CA GLN A 135 -0.09 29.28 -9.86
C GLN A 135 0.48 30.02 -11.08
N HIS A 136 0.95 29.27 -12.08
CA HIS A 136 1.48 29.81 -13.35
C HIS A 136 0.45 29.73 -14.49
N ASN A 137 -0.83 29.47 -14.19
CA ASN A 137 -1.93 29.34 -15.17
C ASN A 137 -1.69 28.26 -16.24
N VAL A 138 -0.97 27.18 -15.90
CA VAL A 138 -0.76 26.04 -16.80
C VAL A 138 -1.96 25.09 -16.71
N SER A 139 -2.44 24.58 -17.85
CA SER A 139 -3.50 23.57 -17.88
C SER A 139 -2.97 22.20 -17.46
N VAL A 140 -3.53 21.64 -16.38
CA VAL A 140 -3.06 20.39 -15.78
C VAL A 140 -4.20 19.39 -15.61
N ILE A 141 -3.94 18.15 -16.04
CA ILE A 141 -4.73 16.98 -15.64
C ILE A 141 -3.88 16.09 -14.73
N VAL A 142 -4.41 15.68 -13.59
CA VAL A 142 -3.81 14.68 -12.69
C VAL A 142 -4.61 13.40 -12.78
N VAL A 143 -3.94 12.28 -12.94
CA VAL A 143 -4.57 10.95 -13.02
C VAL A 143 -4.08 10.09 -11.86
N ASP A 144 -4.98 9.49 -11.11
CA ASP A 144 -4.64 8.58 -10.01
C ASP A 144 -5.58 7.38 -9.97
N ASN A 145 -5.00 6.21 -9.67
CA ASN A 145 -5.74 4.95 -9.65
C ASN A 145 -6.56 4.76 -8.37
N ASN A 146 -6.28 5.51 -7.31
CA ASN A 146 -7.02 5.44 -6.06
C ASN A 146 -8.36 6.17 -6.15
N GLU A 147 -9.28 5.81 -5.25
CA GLU A 147 -10.58 6.47 -5.08
C GLU A 147 -10.48 7.88 -4.48
N GLN A 148 -9.34 8.21 -3.87
CA GLN A 148 -9.10 9.44 -3.11
C GLN A 148 -7.69 9.97 -3.37
N ILE A 149 -7.54 11.29 -3.33
CA ILE A 149 -6.23 11.96 -3.42
C ILE A 149 -5.37 11.71 -2.17
N GLY A 150 -4.07 11.96 -2.28
CA GLY A 150 -3.11 11.94 -1.17
C GLY A 150 -2.20 10.71 -1.15
N GLY A 151 -2.54 9.64 -1.88
CA GLY A 151 -1.73 8.43 -1.91
C GLY A 151 -1.38 7.92 -0.51
N GLN A 152 -0.08 7.67 -0.26
CA GLN A 152 0.39 7.10 1.01
C GLN A 152 0.18 8.03 2.23
N PHE A 153 -0.05 9.33 2.02
CA PHE A 153 -0.30 10.28 3.11
C PHE A 153 -1.61 10.01 3.85
N LEU A 154 -2.59 9.38 3.19
CA LEU A 154 -3.87 9.01 3.82
C LEU A 154 -3.67 8.03 5.00
N MET A 155 -2.58 7.27 5.00
CA MET A 155 -2.27 6.29 6.05
C MET A 155 -1.35 6.86 7.15
N GLN A 156 -0.88 8.10 7.00
CA GLN A 156 0.06 8.72 7.95
C GLN A 156 -0.69 9.46 9.05
N THR A 157 -0.86 8.77 10.17
CA THR A 157 -1.50 9.33 11.37
C THR A 157 -0.56 10.18 12.20
N HIS A 158 0.76 10.21 11.95
CA HIS A 158 1.66 11.09 12.71
C HIS A 158 1.57 12.53 12.21
N GLN A 159 1.85 13.50 13.08
CA GLN A 159 2.01 14.90 12.65
C GLN A 159 3.37 15.06 11.98
N PHE A 160 3.36 15.73 10.83
CA PHE A 160 4.56 16.14 10.12
C PHE A 160 5.17 17.36 10.80
N PHE A 161 6.51 17.40 10.80
CA PHE A 161 7.24 18.59 11.23
C PHE A 161 7.20 19.64 10.11
N PHE A 162 7.57 20.87 10.44
CA PHE A 162 7.75 21.91 9.44
C PHE A 162 8.68 21.39 8.34
N PHE A 163 8.25 21.52 7.09
CA PHE A 163 9.21 21.50 5.98
C PHE A 163 10.05 22.78 6.12
N GLU A 164 11.29 22.62 6.59
CA GLU A 164 12.11 23.71 7.14
C GLU A 164 12.29 24.89 6.17
N LYS A 165 12.34 24.62 4.86
CA LYS A 165 12.50 25.66 3.84
C LYS A 165 11.22 26.43 3.59
N GLU A 166 10.08 25.74 3.56
CA GLU A 166 8.78 26.28 3.19
C GLU A 166 8.01 26.84 4.39
N LYS A 167 8.39 26.46 5.62
CA LYS A 167 7.69 26.78 6.88
C LYS A 167 6.19 26.45 6.83
N LYS A 168 5.81 25.43 6.07
CA LYS A 168 4.43 24.97 5.87
C LYS A 168 4.22 23.58 6.48
N TYR A 169 2.93 23.25 6.67
CA TYR A 169 2.42 21.92 7.05
C TYR A 169 2.81 21.38 8.44
N GLY A 170 3.56 22.14 9.24
CA GLY A 170 3.90 21.77 10.61
C GLY A 170 2.64 21.52 11.45
N GLY A 171 2.58 20.37 12.13
CA GLY A 171 1.45 19.99 12.97
C GLY A 171 0.29 19.34 12.23
N LEU A 172 0.28 19.37 10.89
CA LEU A 172 -0.70 18.65 10.07
C LEU A 172 -0.31 17.18 9.93
N ARG A 173 -1.30 16.32 9.78
CA ARG A 173 -1.16 14.91 9.43
C ARG A 173 -1.22 14.73 7.92
N GLY A 174 -0.80 13.57 7.41
CA GLY A 174 -0.66 13.36 5.98
C GLY A 174 -1.96 13.63 5.20
N PHE A 175 -3.11 13.16 5.70
CA PHE A 175 -4.40 13.38 5.06
C PHE A 175 -4.85 14.86 5.04
N GLU A 176 -4.41 15.68 6.00
CA GLU A 176 -4.67 17.12 6.02
C GLU A 176 -3.80 17.82 4.97
N ILE A 177 -2.52 17.45 4.88
CA ILE A 177 -1.59 17.98 3.88
C ILE A 177 -2.08 17.66 2.46
N ALA A 178 -2.51 16.42 2.23
CA ALA A 178 -3.06 16.01 0.93
C ALA A 178 -4.25 16.87 0.52
N ARG A 179 -5.17 17.17 1.46
CA ARG A 179 -6.31 18.06 1.22
C ARG A 179 -5.86 19.47 0.90
N THR A 180 -4.89 20.02 1.64
CA THR A 180 -4.35 21.36 1.38
C THR A 180 -3.71 21.44 -0.01
N LEU A 181 -2.91 20.43 -0.41
CA LEU A 181 -2.26 20.40 -1.72
C LEU A 181 -3.24 20.22 -2.88
N ALA A 182 -4.36 19.50 -2.66
CA ALA A 182 -5.40 19.37 -3.67
C ALA A 182 -6.13 20.71 -3.93
N GLY A 183 -6.15 21.61 -2.94
CA GLY A 183 -6.88 22.87 -2.98
C GLY A 183 -8.41 22.68 -2.98
N ASP A 184 -9.14 23.78 -3.03
CA ASP A 184 -10.62 23.77 -2.96
C ASP A 184 -11.30 23.34 -4.27
N ASN A 185 -10.55 23.36 -5.38
CA ASN A 185 -11.07 22.99 -6.70
C ASN A 185 -10.44 21.67 -7.19
N PRO A 186 -11.15 20.53 -7.09
CA PRO A 186 -10.65 19.25 -7.56
C PRO A 186 -10.71 19.08 -9.09
N ASN A 187 -11.19 20.09 -9.84
CA ASN A 187 -11.26 20.01 -11.30
C ASN A 187 -9.87 19.68 -11.89
N GLY A 188 -9.88 18.77 -12.87
CA GLY A 188 -8.68 18.25 -13.50
C GLY A 188 -8.02 17.08 -12.76
N ILE A 189 -8.58 16.60 -11.63
CA ILE A 189 -8.10 15.38 -10.97
C ILE A 189 -9.02 14.20 -11.31
N PHE A 190 -8.50 13.22 -12.04
CA PHE A 190 -9.22 12.02 -12.46
C PHE A 190 -8.83 10.85 -11.56
N LEU A 191 -9.75 10.47 -10.68
CA LEU A 191 -9.60 9.36 -9.72
C LEU A 191 -10.13 8.05 -10.28
N ASN A 192 -9.84 6.95 -9.59
CA ASN A 192 -10.14 5.59 -10.05
C ASN A 192 -9.62 5.33 -11.47
N SER A 193 -8.56 6.03 -11.88
CA SER A 193 -8.09 6.10 -13.25
C SER A 193 -6.65 5.61 -13.33
N THR A 194 -6.44 4.46 -13.95
CA THR A 194 -5.12 3.85 -14.11
C THR A 194 -4.55 4.23 -15.46
N VAL A 195 -3.40 4.89 -15.47
CA VAL A 195 -2.59 5.00 -16.68
C VAL A 195 -1.91 3.66 -16.90
N TRP A 196 -2.15 3.03 -18.05
CA TRP A 196 -1.55 1.73 -18.37
C TRP A 196 -0.52 1.80 -19.49
N ASP A 197 -0.51 2.87 -20.30
CA ASP A 197 0.49 3.06 -21.36
C ASP A 197 0.63 4.53 -21.79
N ILE A 198 1.73 4.82 -22.48
CA ILE A 198 2.06 6.09 -23.09
C ILE A 198 2.43 5.82 -24.55
N PHE A 199 1.60 6.32 -25.48
CA PHE A 199 1.74 6.12 -26.91
C PHE A 199 2.50 7.24 -27.60
N GLU A 200 3.11 6.90 -28.74
CA GLU A 200 3.67 7.87 -29.68
C GLU A 200 2.65 8.98 -30.01
N GLY A 201 3.14 10.20 -30.23
CA GLY A 201 2.30 11.39 -30.34
C GLY A 201 1.91 12.00 -28.99
N LYS A 202 2.58 11.61 -27.89
CA LYS A 202 2.38 12.15 -26.52
C LYS A 202 0.97 11.92 -25.99
N ARG A 203 0.42 10.74 -26.25
CA ARG A 203 -0.91 10.33 -25.82
C ARG A 203 -0.83 9.37 -24.65
N VAL A 204 -1.50 9.68 -23.55
CA VAL A 204 -1.58 8.84 -22.36
C VAL A 204 -2.88 8.05 -22.37
N ALA A 205 -2.79 6.74 -22.15
CA ALA A 205 -3.92 5.81 -22.16
C ALA A 205 -4.41 5.50 -20.74
N VAL A 206 -5.69 5.75 -20.47
CA VAL A 206 -6.23 5.75 -19.11
C VAL A 206 -7.52 4.96 -18.98
N LYS A 207 -7.60 4.10 -17.96
CA LYS A 207 -8.78 3.24 -17.67
C LYS A 207 -9.38 3.68 -16.37
N ASN A 208 -10.64 4.09 -16.40
CA ASN A 208 -11.40 4.18 -15.16
C ASN A 208 -11.78 2.77 -14.70
N ILE A 209 -11.19 2.30 -13.60
CA ILE A 209 -11.39 0.93 -13.09
C ILE A 209 -12.76 0.72 -12.45
N ARG A 210 -13.54 1.80 -12.22
CA ARG A 210 -14.89 1.72 -11.68
C ARG A 210 -15.94 1.68 -12.78
N THR A 211 -15.78 2.52 -13.81
CA THR A 211 -16.74 2.60 -14.93
C THR A 211 -16.35 1.72 -16.12
N GLU A 212 -15.15 1.15 -16.11
CA GLU A 212 -14.51 0.45 -17.23
C GLU A 212 -14.27 1.34 -18.47
N GLU A 213 -14.47 2.66 -18.34
CA GLU A 213 -14.28 3.62 -19.42
C GLU A 213 -12.79 3.72 -19.78
N ILE A 214 -12.51 3.64 -21.08
CA ILE A 214 -11.21 3.89 -21.68
C ILE A 214 -11.23 5.28 -22.31
N TYR A 215 -10.26 6.11 -21.98
CA TYR A 215 -10.07 7.43 -22.56
C TYR A 215 -8.59 7.78 -22.70
N PHE A 216 -8.32 8.86 -23.43
CA PHE A 216 -6.96 9.34 -23.70
C PHE A 216 -6.76 10.77 -23.20
N ILE A 217 -5.50 11.11 -22.91
CA ILE A 217 -5.08 12.47 -22.61
C ILE A 217 -3.90 12.80 -23.53
N ASP A 218 -4.04 13.82 -24.35
CA ASP A 218 -2.91 14.38 -25.08
C ASP A 218 -2.32 15.55 -24.26
N ALA A 219 -0.99 15.54 -24.12
CA ALA A 219 -0.28 16.58 -23.37
C ALA A 219 1.09 16.91 -23.99
N GLN A 220 1.60 18.11 -23.73
CA GLN A 220 2.94 18.50 -24.20
C GLN A 220 4.05 18.03 -23.27
N TYR A 221 3.74 17.98 -21.98
CA TYR A 221 4.64 17.55 -20.90
C TYR A 221 3.97 16.48 -20.03
N ILE A 222 4.80 15.66 -19.40
CA ILE A 222 4.36 14.61 -18.48
C ILE A 222 5.19 14.64 -17.20
N ILE A 223 4.52 14.53 -16.05
CA ILE A 223 5.14 14.38 -14.73
C ILE A 223 4.73 13.03 -14.16
N ILE A 224 5.70 12.20 -13.85
CA ILE A 224 5.51 10.89 -13.23
C ILE A 224 5.68 11.04 -11.71
N ALA A 225 4.59 10.90 -10.99
CA ALA A 225 4.47 10.99 -9.53
C ALA A 225 3.87 9.69 -8.95
N THR A 226 4.23 8.55 -9.55
CA THR A 226 3.68 7.21 -9.29
C THR A 226 4.13 6.60 -7.96
N GLY A 227 5.09 7.22 -7.29
CA GLY A 227 5.58 6.80 -5.97
C GLY A 227 6.48 5.57 -6.05
N ALA A 228 6.37 4.72 -5.05
CA ALA A 228 7.23 3.56 -4.87
C ALA A 228 6.46 2.39 -4.25
N VAL A 229 6.97 1.17 -4.45
CA VAL A 229 6.43 -0.07 -3.87
C VAL A 229 7.34 -0.57 -2.74
N PRO A 230 6.80 -1.23 -1.70
CA PRO A 230 7.63 -1.83 -0.65
C PRO A 230 8.60 -2.88 -1.19
N PHE A 231 9.81 -2.89 -0.63
CA PHE A 231 10.83 -3.91 -0.90
C PHE A 231 10.88 -4.92 0.25
N ILE A 232 10.77 -6.22 -0.07
CA ILE A 232 10.99 -7.31 0.87
C ILE A 232 12.29 -8.02 0.45
N PRO A 233 13.36 -7.99 1.27
CA PRO A 233 14.54 -8.81 1.02
C PRO A 233 14.19 -10.28 1.20
N PRO A 234 14.80 -11.19 0.43
CA PRO A 234 14.51 -12.62 0.53
C PRO A 234 14.98 -13.17 1.88
N PHE A 235 14.13 -13.95 2.53
CA PHE A 235 14.47 -14.73 3.72
C PHE A 235 13.59 -15.99 3.78
N GLU A 236 13.93 -16.95 4.63
CA GLU A 236 13.19 -18.21 4.65
C GLU A 236 11.75 -17.99 5.16
N ASN A 237 10.76 -18.46 4.39
CA ASN A 237 9.33 -18.23 4.65
C ASN A 237 8.94 -16.73 4.64
N ASP A 238 9.52 -15.93 3.75
CA ASP A 238 9.14 -14.53 3.51
C ASP A 238 7.71 -14.35 2.93
N ASP A 239 7.09 -15.45 2.56
CA ASP A 239 5.86 -15.53 1.79
C ASP A 239 4.64 -16.01 2.59
N VAL A 240 4.85 -16.47 3.83
CA VAL A 240 3.79 -17.06 4.66
C VAL A 240 2.86 -15.97 5.21
N PRO A 241 1.55 -16.26 5.36
CA PRO A 241 0.63 -15.37 6.06
C PRO A 241 1.19 -14.98 7.44
N GLY A 242 1.14 -13.70 7.78
CA GLY A 242 1.80 -13.16 8.98
C GLY A 242 3.04 -12.32 8.68
N VAL A 243 3.66 -12.50 7.52
CA VAL A 243 4.68 -11.58 6.99
C VAL A 243 4.00 -10.54 6.12
N TYR A 244 4.10 -9.26 6.49
CA TYR A 244 3.47 -8.18 5.74
C TYR A 244 4.40 -6.98 5.58
N THR A 245 4.27 -6.29 4.46
CA THR A 245 4.93 -5.00 4.25
C THR A 245 4.34 -3.92 5.15
N ALA A 246 5.13 -2.88 5.41
CA ALA A 246 4.67 -1.67 6.09
C ALA A 246 3.39 -1.09 5.48
N ALA A 247 3.26 -1.11 4.15
CA ALA A 247 2.09 -0.57 3.45
C ALA A 247 0.82 -1.39 3.76
N VAL A 248 0.92 -2.72 3.77
CA VAL A 248 -0.19 -3.59 4.19
C VAL A 248 -0.58 -3.32 5.64
N VAL A 249 0.40 -3.27 6.55
CA VAL A 249 0.15 -3.03 7.98
C VAL A 249 -0.53 -1.67 8.18
N GLN A 250 0.01 -0.60 7.58
CA GLN A 250 -0.55 0.75 7.70
C GLN A 250 -1.95 0.85 7.09
N LYS A 251 -2.19 0.27 5.92
CA LYS A 251 -3.51 0.29 5.29
C LYS A 251 -4.54 -0.44 6.16
N MET A 252 -4.23 -1.68 6.53
CA MET A 252 -5.17 -2.49 7.29
C MET A 252 -5.49 -1.82 8.64
N MET A 253 -4.48 -1.23 9.28
CA MET A 253 -4.64 -0.55 10.57
C MET A 253 -5.34 0.81 10.47
N ASN A 254 -4.85 1.73 9.62
CA ASN A 254 -5.22 3.14 9.67
C ASN A 254 -6.38 3.52 8.75
N THR A 255 -6.60 2.77 7.66
CA THR A 255 -7.72 3.06 6.73
C THR A 255 -8.82 2.01 6.83
N GLU A 256 -8.47 0.76 7.13
CA GLU A 256 -9.41 -0.35 7.20
C GLU A 256 -9.72 -0.80 8.64
N PHE A 257 -9.16 -0.11 9.65
CA PHE A 257 -9.42 -0.32 11.07
C PHE A 257 -9.35 -1.79 11.51
N THR A 258 -8.31 -2.50 11.08
CA THR A 258 -8.11 -3.94 11.26
C THR A 258 -6.66 -4.25 11.62
N LEU A 259 -6.45 -4.81 12.80
CA LEU A 259 -5.15 -5.35 13.19
C LEU A 259 -4.97 -6.76 12.62
N LEU A 260 -3.97 -6.91 11.76
CA LEU A 260 -3.53 -8.19 11.19
C LEU A 260 -2.86 -9.10 12.25
N GLY A 261 -2.34 -8.52 13.32
CA GLY A 261 -1.74 -9.21 14.46
C GLY A 261 -1.69 -8.27 15.66
N LYS A 262 -1.33 -8.78 16.83
CA LYS A 262 -1.18 -8.00 18.06
C LYS A 262 0.24 -8.00 18.60
N ARG A 263 1.08 -8.95 18.22
CA ARG A 263 2.44 -9.09 18.73
C ARG A 263 3.39 -9.04 17.54
N VAL A 264 4.01 -7.89 17.38
CA VAL A 264 4.67 -7.49 16.14
C VAL A 264 6.18 -7.54 16.30
N LEU A 265 6.86 -8.20 15.37
CA LEU A 265 8.28 -7.95 15.10
C LEU A 265 8.36 -6.95 13.93
N THR A 266 9.04 -5.82 14.11
CA THR A 266 9.31 -4.91 13.00
C THR A 266 10.73 -5.12 12.49
N VAL A 267 10.92 -5.13 11.18
CA VAL A 267 12.24 -5.30 10.53
C VAL A 267 12.57 -4.05 9.75
N GLY A 268 13.66 -3.39 10.10
CA GLY A 268 14.11 -2.09 9.62
C GLY A 268 13.88 -1.00 10.66
N ALA A 269 14.95 -0.31 11.07
CA ALA A 269 14.94 0.85 11.96
C ALA A 269 15.10 2.17 11.19
N GLY A 270 14.52 2.22 9.99
CA GLY A 270 14.31 3.44 9.24
C GLY A 270 13.08 4.22 9.71
N ASN A 271 12.79 5.35 9.06
CA ASN A 271 11.62 6.17 9.38
C ASN A 271 10.30 5.39 9.30
N ILE A 272 10.15 4.55 8.28
CA ILE A 272 8.94 3.72 8.11
C ILE A 272 8.80 2.73 9.27
N GLY A 273 9.89 2.06 9.67
CA GLY A 273 9.90 1.15 10.80
C GLY A 273 9.44 1.83 12.09
N TYR A 274 10.02 2.97 12.44
CA TYR A 274 9.61 3.72 13.63
C TYR A 274 8.18 4.21 13.59
N LEU A 275 7.75 4.78 12.47
CA LEU A 275 6.41 5.33 12.35
C LEU A 275 5.35 4.22 12.40
N THR A 276 5.55 3.12 11.67
CA THR A 276 4.62 1.99 11.69
C THR A 276 4.59 1.31 13.05
N SER A 277 5.74 1.09 13.71
CA SER A 277 5.78 0.58 15.08
C SER A 277 5.04 1.49 16.06
N TYR A 278 5.23 2.80 15.97
CA TYR A 278 4.53 3.77 16.81
C TYR A 278 3.02 3.72 16.61
N GLN A 279 2.56 3.67 15.36
CA GLN A 279 1.13 3.55 15.03
C GLN A 279 0.52 2.23 15.50
N LEU A 280 1.25 1.12 15.38
CA LEU A 280 0.82 -0.19 15.90
C LEU A 280 0.55 -0.12 17.40
N MET A 281 1.43 0.52 18.17
CA MET A 281 1.20 0.73 19.61
C MET A 281 -0.05 1.58 19.88
N GLN A 282 -0.28 2.64 19.09
CA GLN A 282 -1.48 3.48 19.20
C GLN A 282 -2.78 2.73 18.89
N ALA A 283 -2.73 1.81 17.93
CA ALA A 283 -3.84 0.95 17.56
C ALA A 283 -4.10 -0.21 18.54
N GLY A 284 -3.27 -0.35 19.58
CA GLY A 284 -3.40 -1.36 20.63
C GLY A 284 -2.72 -2.70 20.32
N ALA A 285 -1.78 -2.73 19.37
CA ALA A 285 -0.83 -3.83 19.22
C ALA A 285 0.38 -3.61 20.13
N HIS A 286 1.21 -4.64 20.26
CA HIS A 286 2.45 -4.65 21.03
C HIS A 286 3.61 -4.98 20.11
N VAL A 287 4.52 -4.02 19.92
CA VAL A 287 5.76 -4.24 19.14
C VAL A 287 6.82 -4.84 20.06
N LYS A 288 7.16 -6.11 19.83
CA LYS A 288 8.12 -6.86 20.66
C LYS A 288 9.55 -6.34 20.49
N ALA A 289 9.95 -6.03 19.26
CA ALA A 289 11.24 -5.44 18.94
C ALA A 289 11.23 -4.82 17.53
N ILE A 290 12.21 -3.96 17.27
CA ILE A 290 12.62 -3.50 15.95
C ILE A 290 14.02 -4.07 15.67
N VAL A 291 14.18 -4.80 14.56
CA VAL A 291 15.45 -5.43 14.15
C VAL A 291 16.05 -4.64 13.00
N GLU A 292 17.33 -4.30 13.07
CA GLU A 292 18.06 -3.51 12.06
C GLU A 292 19.37 -4.18 11.69
N ALA A 293 19.56 -4.44 10.40
CA ALA A 293 20.73 -5.14 9.88
C ALA A 293 21.99 -4.26 9.93
N MET A 294 21.85 -2.95 9.79
CA MET A 294 22.95 -2.01 9.97
C MET A 294 23.38 -1.94 11.44
N ASP A 295 24.64 -1.55 11.68
CA ASP A 295 25.21 -1.28 13.00
C ASP A 295 24.70 0.02 13.64
N ARG A 296 23.80 0.71 12.96
CA ARG A 296 23.22 1.99 13.34
C ARG A 296 21.77 2.09 12.89
N GLU A 297 21.04 3.00 13.53
CA GLU A 297 19.68 3.36 13.14
C GLU A 297 19.66 4.26 11.90
N GLY A 298 18.73 4.01 10.98
CA GLY A 298 18.56 4.81 9.76
C GLY A 298 17.47 5.89 9.85
N GLY A 299 16.57 5.80 10.83
CA GLY A 299 15.47 6.74 11.01
C GLY A 299 15.87 8.03 11.73
N PHE A 300 15.03 9.05 11.63
CA PHE A 300 15.26 10.33 12.29
C PHE A 300 15.23 10.17 13.82
N PRO A 301 16.15 10.82 14.56
CA PRO A 301 16.22 10.72 16.02
C PRO A 301 14.90 11.03 16.74
N VAL A 302 14.11 11.97 16.19
CA VAL A 302 12.80 12.34 16.74
C VAL A 302 11.79 11.18 16.71
N GLN A 303 11.83 10.32 15.68
CA GLN A 303 10.96 9.14 15.59
C GLN A 303 11.50 7.99 16.43
N ALA A 304 12.83 7.78 16.42
CA ALA A 304 13.49 6.81 17.29
C ALA A 304 13.16 7.06 18.78
N ASN A 305 13.19 8.31 19.21
CA ASN A 305 12.84 8.68 20.59
C ASN A 305 11.36 8.41 20.95
N ARG A 306 10.44 8.45 19.98
CA ARG A 306 9.03 8.08 20.23
C ARG A 306 8.90 6.60 20.55
N VAL A 307 9.53 5.72 19.76
CA VAL A 307 9.45 4.27 20.00
C VAL A 307 10.18 3.87 21.29
N ARG A 308 11.30 4.51 21.63
CA ARG A 308 12.02 4.27 22.91
C ARG A 308 11.18 4.63 24.13
N ARG A 309 10.42 5.74 24.09
CA ARG A 309 9.50 6.14 25.17
C ARG A 309 8.36 5.13 25.38
N LEU A 310 8.03 4.35 24.35
CA LEU A 310 7.08 3.25 24.45
C LEU A 310 7.74 1.93 24.92
N GLY A 311 9.04 1.95 25.22
CA GLY A 311 9.79 0.77 25.69
C GLY A 311 10.09 -0.24 24.59
N ILE A 312 9.99 0.12 23.30
CA ILE A 312 10.27 -0.81 22.21
C ILE A 312 11.79 -0.98 22.07
N PRO A 313 12.34 -2.20 22.22
CA PRO A 313 13.76 -2.43 22.02
C PRO A 313 14.12 -2.36 20.52
N VAL A 314 15.25 -1.72 20.23
CA VAL A 314 15.85 -1.63 18.88
C VAL A 314 17.14 -2.44 18.89
N MET A 315 17.21 -3.45 18.02
CA MET A 315 18.32 -4.38 17.89
C MET A 315 19.07 -4.09 16.58
N THR A 316 20.10 -3.25 16.63
CA THR A 316 21.02 -3.02 15.51
C THR A 316 21.98 -4.19 15.35
N SER A 317 22.64 -4.29 14.20
CA SER A 317 23.50 -5.42 13.80
C SER A 317 22.77 -6.77 13.90
N HIS A 318 21.47 -6.82 13.61
CA HIS A 318 20.68 -8.04 13.59
C HIS A 318 19.82 -8.12 12.32
N ILE A 319 19.74 -9.29 11.71
CA ILE A 319 18.98 -9.52 10.47
C ILE A 319 17.93 -10.62 10.68
N LEU A 320 16.76 -10.45 10.05
CA LEU A 320 15.75 -11.50 9.98
C LEU A 320 16.23 -12.58 9.01
N VAL A 321 16.24 -13.83 9.46
CA VAL A 321 16.67 -15.00 8.68
C VAL A 321 15.49 -15.84 8.24
N LYS A 322 14.48 -15.98 9.10
CA LYS A 322 13.37 -16.90 8.90
C LYS A 322 12.11 -16.46 9.63
N ALA A 323 10.94 -16.59 8.99
CA ALA A 323 9.66 -16.63 9.70
C ALA A 323 9.31 -18.07 10.12
N ILE A 324 8.78 -18.23 11.33
CA ILE A 324 8.36 -19.53 11.87
C ILE A 324 6.83 -19.61 11.73
N PRO A 325 6.30 -20.37 10.75
CA PRO A 325 4.86 -20.53 10.56
C PRO A 325 4.22 -21.31 11.72
N ASN A 326 2.91 -21.15 11.90
CA ASN A 326 2.10 -22.08 12.70
C ASN A 326 1.90 -23.42 11.96
N GLU A 327 1.34 -24.42 12.64
CA GLU A 327 1.21 -25.80 12.13
C GLU A 327 0.40 -25.89 10.82
N ASP A 328 -0.60 -25.04 10.65
CA ASP A 328 -1.51 -24.99 9.49
C ASP A 328 -1.11 -23.93 8.45
N PHE A 329 0.01 -23.23 8.64
CA PHE A 329 0.54 -22.18 7.74
C PHE A 329 -0.44 -21.03 7.46
N THR A 330 -1.42 -20.80 8.35
CA THR A 330 -2.35 -19.66 8.28
C THR A 330 -1.79 -18.39 8.92
N GLY A 331 -0.61 -18.49 9.55
CA GLY A 331 0.04 -17.44 10.31
C GLY A 331 1.49 -17.76 10.67
N ILE A 332 2.04 -16.96 11.59
CA ILE A 332 3.36 -17.19 12.20
C ILE A 332 3.25 -17.25 13.72
N VAL A 333 4.23 -17.89 14.36
CA VAL A 333 4.38 -17.96 15.83
C VAL A 333 5.71 -17.40 16.32
N GLY A 334 6.63 -17.11 15.39
CA GLY A 334 7.98 -16.70 15.73
C GLY A 334 8.79 -16.25 14.51
N ALA A 335 10.02 -15.84 14.78
CA ALA A 335 11.04 -15.54 13.78
C ALA A 335 12.43 -15.97 14.28
N VAL A 336 13.34 -16.24 13.35
CA VAL A 336 14.77 -16.40 13.64
C VAL A 336 15.49 -15.14 13.20
N VAL A 337 16.26 -14.55 14.12
CA VAL A 337 17.16 -13.43 13.85
C VAL A 337 18.59 -13.86 14.12
N ALA A 338 19.56 -13.28 13.44
CA ALA A 338 20.99 -13.51 13.68
C ALA A 338 21.72 -12.18 13.76
N GLU A 339 22.92 -12.15 14.32
CA GLU A 339 23.81 -11.00 14.15
C GLU A 339 24.08 -10.76 12.67
N SER A 340 24.23 -9.51 12.28
CA SER A 340 24.40 -9.09 10.90
C SER A 340 25.74 -8.41 10.67
N LYS A 341 26.40 -8.78 9.58
CA LYS A 341 27.57 -8.09 9.04
C LYS A 341 27.40 -7.96 7.53
N ASP A 342 27.47 -6.74 7.00
CA ASP A 342 27.29 -6.45 5.57
C ASP A 342 26.00 -7.04 4.99
N PHE A 343 24.88 -6.94 5.74
CA PHE A 343 23.57 -7.51 5.39
C PHE A 343 23.56 -9.03 5.24
N LYS A 344 24.52 -9.73 5.85
CA LYS A 344 24.57 -11.20 5.90
C LYS A 344 24.45 -11.68 7.34
N PRO A 345 23.71 -12.77 7.59
CA PRO A 345 23.66 -13.37 8.92
C PRO A 345 25.03 -13.97 9.28
N VAL A 346 25.44 -13.81 10.53
CA VAL A 346 26.64 -14.45 11.10
C VAL A 346 26.24 -15.84 11.62
N PRO A 347 26.75 -16.95 11.04
CA PRO A 347 26.37 -18.29 11.46
C PRO A 347 26.67 -18.57 12.94
N GLY A 348 25.78 -19.26 13.63
CA GLY A 348 25.92 -19.62 15.04
C GLY A 348 25.43 -18.56 16.03
N THR A 349 24.91 -17.42 15.52
CA THR A 349 24.35 -16.33 16.34
C THR A 349 22.82 -16.30 16.32
N GLU A 350 22.19 -17.31 15.73
CA GLU A 350 20.75 -17.40 15.54
C GLU A 350 20.01 -17.43 16.89
N LYS A 351 18.97 -16.61 17.00
CA LYS A 351 18.08 -16.50 18.16
C LYS A 351 16.63 -16.52 17.69
N ILE A 352 15.79 -17.20 18.45
CA ILE A 352 14.35 -17.24 18.20
C ILE A 352 13.69 -16.08 18.93
N ILE A 353 12.91 -15.29 18.19
CA ILE A 353 11.91 -14.36 18.73
C ILE A 353 10.56 -15.06 18.63
N ASP A 354 10.10 -15.63 19.74
CA ASP A 354 8.82 -16.33 19.84
C ASP A 354 7.64 -15.38 20.12
N GLY A 355 6.42 -15.92 20.19
CA GLY A 355 5.26 -15.20 20.70
C GLY A 355 4.87 -13.97 19.88
N ILE A 356 5.29 -13.90 18.62
CA ILE A 356 4.83 -12.91 17.64
C ILE A 356 3.81 -13.57 16.72
N ASP A 357 2.88 -12.78 16.19
CA ASP A 357 1.87 -13.23 15.23
C ASP A 357 1.88 -12.39 13.94
N ILE A 358 2.80 -11.42 13.85
CA ILE A 358 3.02 -10.63 12.65
C ILE A 358 4.47 -10.15 12.56
N ILE A 359 5.01 -10.15 11.35
CA ILE A 359 6.27 -9.49 10.98
C ILE A 359 5.93 -8.31 10.07
N ASN A 360 6.32 -7.11 10.49
CA ASN A 360 6.16 -5.86 9.76
C ASN A 360 7.48 -5.51 9.05
N ILE A 361 7.55 -5.74 7.75
CA ILE A 361 8.74 -5.53 6.92
C ILE A 361 8.82 -4.06 6.48
N CYS A 362 9.87 -3.36 6.92
CA CYS A 362 10.13 -1.94 6.71
C CYS A 362 11.54 -1.71 6.12
N THR A 363 11.95 -2.54 5.17
CA THR A 363 13.34 -2.65 4.67
C THR A 363 13.66 -1.83 3.43
N GLY A 364 12.75 -0.94 3.01
CA GLY A 364 12.98 -0.03 1.89
C GLY A 364 11.82 0.02 0.90
N LEU A 365 11.99 0.84 -0.13
CA LEU A 365 11.03 1.03 -1.22
C LEU A 365 11.78 0.99 -2.56
N VAL A 366 11.12 0.50 -3.60
CA VAL A 366 11.58 0.56 -5.00
C VAL A 366 10.70 1.56 -5.76
N PRO A 367 11.27 2.54 -6.48
CA PRO A 367 10.48 3.46 -7.30
C PRO A 367 9.59 2.72 -8.30
N ASP A 368 8.36 3.21 -8.49
CA ASP A 368 7.46 2.72 -9.55
C ASP A 368 7.71 3.52 -10.84
N ASP A 369 8.82 3.24 -11.51
CA ASP A 369 9.40 4.07 -12.57
C ASP A 369 9.12 3.57 -13.99
N GLN A 370 8.26 2.56 -14.16
CA GLN A 370 7.95 1.99 -15.49
C GLN A 370 7.41 3.06 -16.46
N LEU A 371 6.50 3.91 -15.99
CA LEU A 371 5.95 5.02 -16.79
C LEU A 371 6.96 6.15 -16.98
N LEU A 372 7.96 6.29 -16.11
CA LEU A 372 9.05 7.25 -16.28
C LEU A 372 10.01 6.80 -17.39
N ILE A 373 10.35 5.51 -17.43
CA ILE A 373 11.16 4.94 -18.51
C ILE A 373 10.44 5.16 -19.85
N LYS A 374 9.16 4.76 -19.96
CA LYS A 374 8.38 4.94 -21.18
C LYS A 374 8.15 6.42 -21.53
N GLY A 375 7.89 7.24 -20.52
CA GLY A 375 7.71 8.68 -20.67
C GLY A 375 8.96 9.37 -21.23
N ASN A 376 10.15 8.98 -20.79
CA ASN A 376 11.41 9.50 -21.32
C ASN A 376 11.61 9.15 -22.81
N GLU A 377 11.19 7.96 -23.24
CA GLU A 377 11.26 7.57 -24.66
C GLU A 377 10.30 8.40 -25.53
N VAL A 378 9.07 8.64 -25.05
CA VAL A 378 8.00 9.26 -25.86
C VAL A 378 8.01 10.80 -25.78
N PHE A 379 8.23 11.36 -24.59
CA PHE A 379 8.20 12.82 -24.35
C PHE A 379 9.61 13.45 -24.38
N GLY A 380 10.69 12.65 -24.30
CA GLY A 380 12.05 13.14 -24.28
C GLY A 380 12.29 14.12 -23.12
N ARG A 381 12.81 15.31 -23.43
CA ARG A 381 13.09 16.37 -22.44
C ARG A 381 11.85 16.93 -21.73
N ASN A 382 10.65 16.55 -22.17
CA ASN A 382 9.39 16.99 -21.59
C ASN A 382 8.81 15.97 -20.58
N CYS A 383 9.57 14.94 -20.22
CA CYS A 383 9.24 13.98 -19.16
C CYS A 383 9.99 14.33 -17.87
N PHE A 384 9.28 14.35 -16.75
CA PHE A 384 9.85 14.60 -15.43
C PHE A 384 9.38 13.52 -14.44
N GLY A 385 10.24 13.15 -13.49
CA GLY A 385 9.90 12.28 -12.36
C GLY A 385 9.96 13.05 -11.04
N VAL A 386 8.99 12.83 -10.15
CA VAL A 386 8.94 13.41 -8.80
C VAL A 386 8.52 12.33 -7.79
N GLY A 387 9.08 12.36 -6.57
CA GLY A 387 8.85 11.33 -5.55
C GLY A 387 9.18 11.78 -4.14
#